data_AF-A0A1S7S540-F1
#
_entry.id   AF-A0A1S7S540-F1
#
_cell.length_a   1.000
_cell.length_b   1.000
_cell.length_c   1.000
_cell.angle_alpha   90.00
_cell.angle_beta   90.00
_cell.angle_gamma   90.00
#
_symmetry.space_group_name_H-M   'P 1'
#
loop_
_entity.id
_entity.type
_entity.pdbx_description
1 polymer ?
#
loop_
_entity_poly.entity_id
_entity_poly.type
_entity_poly.pdbx_seq_one_letter_code
_entity_poly.pdbx_strand_id
1 'polypeptide(L)'
;MTKSDNLPATQGKLRSRAWFDNPANADMTALYLERYMNFGLSQAELQSDRPIIGIAQTGSDLSPCNRHHLELANRLREGIREAGGIAIEFPVHPIQETGKRPTAGLDRNLAYLGLVEVLYGYPLDGVVLTIGCDKTTPACLMAAATVNIPAIALSVGPMLNGWFRGERTGSGTIVWKARELLAKGEIDYQGFVKLVASSAPSTGYCNTMGTATTMNSLAEALGMQLPGSAAIPAPYRDRQEVSYLTGLRIVEMVKEDLKPSDIMTKDAFINAIRVNSAIGGSTNAPIHLNGLARHVGVELTVDDWQTYGEDVPLLVNLQPAGEYLGEDYYHAGGVPAVVNQLMTQGLIMEDAMTVNGKTIGDNCRGAIIEDEKVIRPYEQPLKERAGFRVLRGNLFSSAIMKTSVISEEFRGRYLSNPNDPEAFEGRAVVFDGPEDYHHRIDDPSLGIDANTVLFMRGAGPIGYPGAAEVVNMRAPDYLLKQGVSSLPCIGDGRQSGTSGSPSILNASPEAAAGGGLAILQTGDRVRIDVGRGKADILISGEELAKRYEALSAEGGYKFPDHQTPWQEIQRGIVSQMETGAVLEPAVKYQRIAQTKGLPRDNH
;
A
#
# COMPACT_ATOMS: atom_id res chain seq x y z
N MET A 1 -22.34 -29.33 24.74
CA MET A 1 -23.48 -28.80 23.96
C MET A 1 -24.43 -28.11 24.91
N THR A 2 -24.20 -26.84 25.20
CA THR A 2 -25.14 -25.97 25.89
C THR A 2 -25.45 -24.85 24.92
N LYS A 3 -26.75 -24.67 24.64
CA LYS A 3 -27.27 -23.68 23.69
C LYS A 3 -26.80 -22.30 24.13
N SER A 4 -25.92 -21.70 23.34
CA SER A 4 -25.69 -20.26 23.37
C SER A 4 -26.98 -19.60 22.90
N ASP A 5 -27.62 -18.83 23.77
CA ASP A 5 -28.68 -17.91 23.40
C ASP A 5 -28.10 -16.83 22.48
N ASN A 6 -28.01 -17.15 21.19
CA ASN A 6 -27.87 -16.15 20.14
C ASN A 6 -29.20 -15.39 20.10
N LEU A 7 -29.29 -14.32 20.88
CA LEU A 7 -30.31 -13.30 20.67
C LEU A 7 -30.15 -12.81 19.21
N PRO A 8 -31.21 -12.88 18.39
CA PRO A 8 -31.15 -12.31 17.05
C PRO A 8 -30.88 -10.80 17.20
N ALA A 9 -29.95 -10.27 16.40
CA ALA A 9 -29.75 -8.85 16.27
C ALA A 9 -31.12 -8.20 16.04
N THR A 10 -31.55 -7.36 16.97
CA THR A 10 -32.82 -6.65 16.89
C THR A 10 -32.79 -5.80 15.63
N GLN A 11 -33.57 -6.21 14.62
CA GLN A 11 -33.77 -5.44 13.40
C GLN A 11 -34.11 -3.99 13.80
N GLY A 12 -33.23 -3.06 13.43
CA GLY A 12 -33.44 -1.62 13.55
C GLY A 12 -32.73 -0.88 14.69
N LYS A 13 -32.03 -1.56 15.62
CA LYS A 13 -31.24 -0.85 16.66
C LYS A 13 -29.74 -0.90 16.35
N LEU A 14 -29.08 0.26 16.50
CA LEU A 14 -27.63 0.40 16.36
C LEU A 14 -26.87 -0.43 17.40
N ARG A 15 -25.68 -0.93 17.05
CA ARG A 15 -24.92 -1.84 17.92
C ARG A 15 -24.49 -1.18 19.23
N SER A 16 -24.23 0.13 19.22
CA SER A 16 -23.92 0.91 20.43
C SER A 16 -25.02 0.83 21.51
N ARG A 17 -26.27 0.52 21.14
CA ARG A 17 -27.37 0.36 22.09
C ARG A 17 -27.15 -0.79 23.06
N ALA A 18 -26.41 -1.82 22.67
CA ALA A 18 -26.08 -2.91 23.59
C ALA A 18 -25.19 -2.47 24.77
N TRP A 19 -24.48 -1.34 24.64
CA TRP A 19 -23.72 -0.73 25.72
C TRP A 19 -24.51 0.38 26.42
N PHE A 20 -25.07 1.32 25.66
CA PHE A 20 -25.61 2.56 26.22
C PHE A 20 -27.11 2.52 26.52
N ASP A 21 -27.85 1.54 26.02
CA ASP A 21 -29.29 1.46 26.17
C ASP A 21 -29.81 0.01 26.11
N ASN A 22 -29.29 -0.84 26.99
CA ASN A 22 -29.73 -2.23 27.10
C ASN A 22 -30.62 -2.43 28.34
N PRO A 23 -31.95 -2.29 28.22
CA PRO A 23 -32.86 -2.42 29.36
C PRO A 23 -32.90 -3.83 29.96
N ALA A 24 -32.40 -4.85 29.24
CA ALA A 24 -32.30 -6.21 29.75
C ALA A 24 -31.11 -6.39 30.72
N ASN A 25 -30.15 -5.47 30.71
CA ASN A 25 -28.98 -5.49 31.59
C ASN A 25 -28.66 -4.06 32.09
N ALA A 26 -29.47 -3.58 33.04
CA ALA A 26 -29.37 -2.22 33.56
C ALA A 26 -28.05 -1.95 34.28
N ASP A 27 -27.51 -2.95 34.98
CA ASP A 27 -26.23 -2.84 35.70
C ASP A 27 -25.08 -2.59 34.71
N MET A 28 -25.02 -3.38 33.62
CA MET A 28 -24.02 -3.17 32.58
C MET A 28 -24.21 -1.87 31.83
N THR A 29 -25.46 -1.51 31.51
CA THR A 29 -25.77 -0.23 30.86
C THR A 29 -25.28 0.95 31.71
N ALA A 30 -25.54 0.93 33.01
CA ALA A 30 -25.08 1.97 33.94
C ALA A 30 -23.55 2.02 34.02
N LEU A 31 -22.88 0.87 34.08
CA LEU A 31 -21.43 0.77 34.14
C LEU A 31 -20.76 1.29 32.86
N TYR A 32 -21.30 0.94 31.69
CA TYR A 32 -20.79 1.43 30.41
C TYR A 32 -20.99 2.93 30.26
N LEU A 33 -22.14 3.48 30.67
CA LEU A 33 -22.41 4.92 30.59
C LEU A 33 -21.52 5.75 31.52
N GLU A 34 -21.28 5.28 32.75
CA GLU A 34 -20.59 6.03 33.83
C GLU A 34 -19.34 6.74 33.33
N ARG A 35 -18.41 5.99 32.73
CA ARG A 35 -17.10 6.54 32.38
C ARG A 35 -17.11 7.42 31.13
N TYR A 36 -18.02 7.17 30.18
CA TYR A 36 -18.11 7.99 28.96
C TYR A 36 -18.67 9.40 29.22
N MET A 37 -19.34 9.63 30.35
CA MET A 37 -19.84 10.95 30.73
C MET A 37 -18.79 11.83 31.43
N ASN A 38 -17.65 11.28 31.86
CA ASN A 38 -16.70 11.98 32.74
C ASN A 38 -15.95 13.16 32.09
N PHE A 39 -16.06 13.33 30.77
CA PHE A 39 -15.48 14.45 30.00
C PHE A 39 -16.56 15.33 29.33
N GLY A 40 -17.82 15.20 29.74
CA GLY A 40 -18.89 16.14 29.39
C GLY A 40 -19.93 15.66 28.38
N LEU A 41 -19.89 14.39 27.93
CA LEU A 41 -21.02 13.79 27.23
C LEU A 41 -22.18 13.58 28.21
N SER A 42 -23.39 13.94 27.82
CA SER A 42 -24.58 13.73 28.64
C SER A 42 -25.16 12.32 28.46
N GLN A 43 -25.87 11.84 29.48
CA GLN A 43 -26.68 10.61 29.37
C GLN A 43 -27.67 10.70 28.19
N ALA A 44 -28.31 11.86 28.01
CA ALA A 44 -29.25 12.10 26.94
C ALA A 44 -28.62 11.94 25.55
N GLU A 45 -27.37 12.38 25.36
CA GLU A 45 -26.63 12.13 24.12
C GLU A 45 -26.37 10.64 23.93
N LEU A 46 -25.74 9.98 24.91
CA LEU A 46 -25.34 8.58 24.78
C LEU A 46 -26.52 7.62 24.59
N GLN A 47 -27.69 7.92 25.19
CA GLN A 47 -28.92 7.13 25.08
C GLN A 47 -29.85 7.58 23.94
N SER A 48 -29.51 8.63 23.17
CA SER A 48 -30.29 9.03 21.98
C SER A 48 -30.10 8.06 20.81
N ASP A 49 -30.97 8.10 19.79
CA ASP A 49 -30.83 7.28 18.56
C ASP A 49 -29.67 7.73 17.64
N ARG A 50 -28.81 8.63 18.09
CA ARG A 50 -27.66 9.15 17.33
C ARG A 50 -26.59 8.07 17.20
N PRO A 51 -26.03 7.84 15.99
CA PRO A 51 -24.96 6.86 15.83
C PRO A 51 -23.66 7.31 16.47
N ILE A 52 -22.95 6.37 17.09
CA ILE A 52 -21.63 6.59 17.65
C ILE A 52 -20.59 6.37 16.55
N ILE A 53 -19.89 7.42 16.14
CA ILE A 53 -18.91 7.40 15.06
C ILE A 53 -17.50 7.43 15.64
N GLY A 54 -16.75 6.38 15.36
CA GLY A 54 -15.32 6.31 15.64
C GLY A 54 -14.50 7.18 14.68
N ILE A 55 -13.47 7.87 15.17
CA ILE A 55 -12.41 8.45 14.34
C ILE A 55 -11.13 7.69 14.66
N ALA A 56 -10.73 6.77 13.78
CA ALA A 56 -9.50 5.99 13.92
C ALA A 56 -8.30 6.89 13.55
N GLN A 57 -7.68 7.50 14.55
CA GLN A 57 -6.63 8.51 14.43
C GLN A 57 -5.25 7.86 14.21
N THR A 58 -4.62 8.19 13.08
CA THR A 58 -3.26 7.72 12.71
C THR A 58 -2.19 8.80 12.81
N GLY A 59 -2.58 10.05 13.03
CA GLY A 59 -1.69 11.19 13.23
C GLY A 59 -1.03 11.20 14.61
N SER A 60 0.26 11.44 14.65
CA SER A 60 1.05 11.65 15.87
C SER A 60 2.35 12.37 15.53
N ASP A 61 3.09 12.84 16.54
CA ASP A 61 4.44 13.39 16.34
C ASP A 61 5.42 12.33 15.79
N LEU A 62 5.18 11.04 16.09
CA LEU A 62 5.95 9.92 15.52
C LEU A 62 5.59 9.64 14.06
N SER A 63 4.41 10.10 13.60
CA SER A 63 3.87 9.86 12.25
C SER A 63 3.63 11.19 11.50
N PRO A 64 4.67 11.98 11.19
CA PRO A 64 4.56 13.27 10.50
C PRO A 64 3.73 13.24 9.22
N CYS A 65 3.77 12.14 8.46
CA CYS A 65 2.96 11.99 7.26
C CYS A 65 1.45 12.13 7.52
N ASN A 66 0.99 11.66 8.69
CA ASN A 66 -0.43 11.64 9.06
C ASN A 66 -0.77 12.69 10.12
N ARG A 67 0.23 13.40 10.66
CA ARG A 67 0.07 14.31 11.80
C ARG A 67 -1.00 15.38 11.59
N HIS A 68 -1.23 15.83 10.36
CA HIS A 68 -2.27 16.81 10.07
C HIS A 68 -3.69 16.32 10.41
N HIS A 69 -3.91 15.00 10.52
CA HIS A 69 -5.18 14.45 11.00
C HIS A 69 -5.54 14.87 12.43
N LEU A 70 -4.57 15.33 13.24
CA LEU A 70 -4.86 15.94 14.54
C LEU A 70 -5.68 17.23 14.39
N GLU A 71 -5.44 17.99 13.33
CA GLU A 71 -6.20 19.20 12.99
C GLU A 71 -7.50 18.84 12.26
N LEU A 72 -7.44 17.92 11.29
CA LEU A 72 -8.60 17.51 10.48
C LEU A 72 -9.67 16.80 11.31
N ALA A 73 -9.30 16.18 12.44
CA ALA A 73 -10.24 15.57 13.37
C ALA A 73 -11.29 16.57 13.89
N ASN A 74 -10.95 17.86 14.00
CA ASN A 74 -11.91 18.89 14.41
C ASN A 74 -13.01 19.08 13.35
N ARG A 75 -12.63 19.18 12.08
CA ARG A 75 -13.58 19.29 10.96
C ARG A 75 -14.45 18.04 10.80
N LEU A 76 -13.86 16.86 11.02
CA LEU A 76 -14.60 15.59 11.06
C LEU A 76 -15.66 15.58 12.17
N ARG A 77 -15.28 15.97 13.40
CA ARG A 77 -16.20 16.05 14.54
C ARG A 77 -17.37 16.99 14.26
N GLU A 78 -17.11 18.13 13.65
CA GLU A 78 -18.14 19.09 13.27
C GLU A 78 -19.13 18.48 12.28
N GLY A 79 -18.65 17.84 11.21
CA GLY A 79 -19.51 17.15 10.24
C GLY A 79 -20.33 16.02 10.88
N ILE A 80 -19.70 15.19 11.72
CA ILE A 80 -20.39 14.10 12.44
C ILE A 80 -21.52 14.68 13.32
N ARG A 81 -21.24 15.73 14.08
CA ARG A 81 -22.22 16.35 14.97
C ARG A 81 -23.38 16.98 14.19
N GLU A 82 -23.09 17.66 13.08
CA GLU A 82 -24.10 18.31 12.24
C GLU A 82 -25.04 17.29 11.58
N ALA A 83 -24.52 16.15 11.11
CA ALA A 83 -25.35 15.06 10.57
C ALA A 83 -26.12 14.26 11.64
N GLY A 84 -25.92 14.59 12.92
CA GLY A 84 -26.62 13.98 14.06
C GLY A 84 -25.91 12.78 14.67
N GLY A 85 -24.61 12.55 14.45
CA GLY A 85 -23.81 11.51 15.11
C GLY A 85 -23.06 12.01 16.34
N ILE A 86 -22.49 11.10 17.13
CA ILE A 86 -21.61 11.39 18.26
C ILE A 86 -20.19 10.93 17.91
N ALA A 87 -19.22 11.84 17.89
CA ALA A 87 -17.86 11.54 17.50
C ALA A 87 -17.00 11.09 18.69
N ILE A 88 -16.36 9.93 18.57
CA ILE A 88 -15.36 9.40 19.52
C ILE A 88 -14.05 9.16 18.77
N GLU A 89 -13.02 9.94 19.08
CA GLU A 89 -11.69 9.76 18.51
C GLU A 89 -10.87 8.79 19.36
N PHE A 90 -10.13 7.89 18.70
CA PHE A 90 -9.23 6.95 19.36
C PHE A 90 -7.97 6.71 18.51
N PRO A 91 -6.81 6.43 19.12
CA PRO A 91 -5.58 6.20 18.38
C PRO A 91 -5.52 4.80 17.76
N VAL A 92 -4.75 4.67 16.69
CA VAL A 92 -4.33 3.40 16.10
C VAL A 92 -2.82 3.22 16.33
N HIS A 93 -2.32 1.98 16.30
CA HIS A 93 -0.87 1.71 16.32
C HIS A 93 -0.14 2.62 15.30
N PRO A 94 0.84 3.42 15.72
CA PRO A 94 1.47 4.41 14.85
C PRO A 94 2.31 3.72 13.77
N ILE A 95 2.24 4.24 12.55
CA ILE A 95 3.03 3.75 11.43
C ILE A 95 3.67 4.92 10.73
N GLN A 96 5.00 4.86 10.61
CA GLN A 96 5.77 5.84 9.86
C GLN A 96 6.92 5.12 9.14
N GLU A 97 6.90 5.15 7.81
CA GLU A 97 7.77 4.32 6.96
C GLU A 97 9.26 4.56 7.23
N THR A 98 9.70 5.82 7.21
CA THR A 98 11.13 6.16 7.14
C THR A 98 11.87 6.09 8.48
N GLY A 99 11.15 6.11 9.59
CA GLY A 99 11.66 6.05 10.96
C GLY A 99 11.49 4.69 11.61
N LYS A 100 10.67 3.79 11.03
CA LYS A 100 10.49 2.43 11.53
C LYS A 100 11.60 1.48 11.05
N ARG A 101 12.20 0.75 11.99
CA ARG A 101 13.14 -0.35 11.74
C ARG A 101 12.63 -1.66 12.38
N PRO A 102 12.85 -2.83 11.76
CA PRO A 102 13.53 -3.05 10.48
C PRO A 102 12.73 -2.56 9.27
N THR A 103 11.39 -2.59 9.31
CA THR A 103 10.52 -2.03 8.26
C THR A 103 9.10 -1.81 8.80
N ALA A 104 8.38 -0.83 8.26
CA ALA A 104 6.95 -0.61 8.56
C ALA A 104 6.02 -1.69 7.99
N GLY A 105 6.51 -2.59 7.13
CA GLY A 105 5.76 -3.76 6.69
C GLY A 105 5.31 -4.66 7.87
N LEU A 106 6.09 -4.73 8.94
CA LEU A 106 5.70 -5.42 10.19
C LEU A 106 4.48 -4.79 10.85
N ASP A 107 4.37 -3.46 10.80
CA ASP A 107 3.38 -2.72 11.57
C ASP A 107 2.01 -2.68 10.88
N ARG A 108 1.94 -2.96 9.57
CA ARG A 108 0.67 -3.05 8.84
C ARG A 108 -0.29 -4.06 9.49
N ASN A 109 0.20 -5.27 9.74
CA ASN A 109 -0.62 -6.34 10.32
C ASN A 109 -0.84 -6.15 11.83
N LEU A 110 0.09 -5.47 12.53
CA LEU A 110 -0.07 -5.14 13.95
C LEU A 110 -1.16 -4.07 14.16
N ALA A 111 -1.13 -3.00 13.36
CA ALA A 111 -2.16 -1.97 13.36
C ALA A 111 -3.53 -2.52 12.95
N TYR A 112 -3.56 -3.42 11.98
CA TYR A 112 -4.75 -4.18 11.62
C TYR A 112 -5.33 -4.92 12.83
N LEU A 113 -4.53 -5.72 13.55
CA LEU A 113 -5.00 -6.48 14.72
C LEU A 113 -5.59 -5.57 15.79
N GLY A 114 -4.85 -4.53 16.18
CA GLY A 114 -5.33 -3.59 17.20
C GLY A 114 -6.63 -2.88 16.79
N LEU A 115 -6.74 -2.47 15.53
CA LEU A 115 -7.94 -1.79 15.05
C LEU A 115 -9.15 -2.72 14.96
N VAL A 116 -8.99 -3.99 14.57
CA VAL A 116 -10.09 -4.98 14.60
C VAL A 116 -10.68 -5.08 16.00
N GLU A 117 -9.83 -5.21 17.03
CA GLU A 117 -10.28 -5.32 18.42
C GLU A 117 -11.00 -4.05 18.90
N VAL A 118 -10.53 -2.86 18.50
CA VAL A 118 -11.21 -1.61 18.87
C VAL A 118 -12.58 -1.50 18.20
N LEU A 119 -12.66 -1.75 16.89
CA LEU A 119 -13.91 -1.61 16.14
C LEU A 119 -14.97 -2.62 16.61
N TYR A 120 -14.57 -3.87 16.89
CA TYR A 120 -15.49 -4.91 17.36
C TYR A 120 -15.82 -4.79 18.86
N GLY A 121 -14.85 -4.41 19.69
CA GLY A 121 -14.97 -4.42 21.16
C GLY A 121 -15.66 -3.21 21.77
N TYR A 122 -15.68 -2.07 21.09
CA TYR A 122 -16.27 -0.82 21.59
C TYR A 122 -17.59 -0.45 20.90
N PRO A 123 -18.44 0.41 21.52
CA PRO A 123 -19.78 0.75 21.02
C PRO A 123 -19.74 1.74 19.84
N LEU A 124 -19.16 1.33 18.72
CA LEU A 124 -19.03 2.14 17.49
C LEU A 124 -20.00 1.64 16.43
N ASP A 125 -20.83 2.51 15.88
CA ASP A 125 -21.80 2.17 14.83
C ASP A 125 -21.25 2.40 13.42
N GLY A 126 -20.30 3.32 13.28
CA GLY A 126 -19.52 3.54 12.05
C GLY A 126 -18.15 4.12 12.39
N VAL A 127 -17.26 4.19 11.39
CA VAL A 127 -15.90 4.68 11.58
C VAL A 127 -15.38 5.51 10.40
N VAL A 128 -14.71 6.62 10.72
CA VAL A 128 -13.82 7.31 9.78
C VAL A 128 -12.39 6.81 9.97
N LEU A 129 -11.80 6.29 8.90
CA LEU A 129 -10.45 5.78 8.86
C LEU A 129 -9.52 6.91 8.39
N THR A 130 -8.76 7.53 9.30
CA THR A 130 -7.76 8.52 8.90
C THR A 130 -6.56 7.79 8.30
N ILE A 131 -6.29 7.97 7.01
CA ILE A 131 -5.26 7.27 6.25
C ILE A 131 -4.24 8.25 5.66
N GLY A 132 -3.06 7.77 5.26
CA GLY A 132 -2.03 8.63 4.70
C GLY A 132 -0.78 7.83 4.28
N CYS A 133 0.18 7.74 5.19
CA CYS A 133 1.44 7.01 5.03
C CYS A 133 1.20 5.57 4.55
N ASP A 134 2.13 5.08 3.74
CA ASP A 134 2.13 3.82 2.98
C ASP A 134 1.26 2.71 3.56
N LYS A 135 1.51 2.29 4.81
CA LYS A 135 0.92 1.06 5.39
C LYS A 135 -0.34 1.34 6.23
N THR A 136 -0.68 2.61 6.48
CA THR A 136 -1.90 3.00 7.23
C THR A 136 -3.16 2.69 6.44
N THR A 137 -3.20 3.04 5.15
CA THR A 137 -4.34 2.79 4.26
C THR A 137 -4.75 1.32 4.23
N PRO A 138 -3.87 0.37 3.87
CA PRO A 138 -4.25 -1.04 3.86
C PRO A 138 -4.58 -1.59 5.26
N ALA A 139 -3.85 -1.18 6.31
CA ALA A 139 -4.14 -1.65 7.67
C ALA A 139 -5.55 -1.28 8.13
N CYS A 140 -5.94 -0.02 7.91
CA CYS A 140 -7.27 0.48 8.27
C CYS A 140 -8.38 -0.17 7.45
N LEU A 141 -8.21 -0.29 6.13
CA LEU A 141 -9.21 -0.91 5.25
C LEU A 141 -9.35 -2.41 5.54
N MET A 142 -8.26 -3.13 5.82
CA MET A 142 -8.30 -4.54 6.21
C MET A 142 -9.12 -4.72 7.51
N ALA A 143 -8.90 -3.86 8.52
CA ALA A 143 -9.62 -3.97 9.78
C ALA A 143 -11.12 -3.66 9.62
N ALA A 144 -11.44 -2.62 8.86
CA ALA A 144 -12.81 -2.28 8.52
C ALA A 144 -13.51 -3.39 7.72
N ALA A 145 -12.81 -4.06 6.80
CA ALA A 145 -13.33 -5.22 6.06
C ALA A 145 -13.63 -6.42 6.99
N THR A 146 -12.71 -6.72 7.92
CA THR A 146 -12.88 -7.82 8.88
C THR A 146 -14.09 -7.58 9.79
N VAL A 147 -14.25 -6.37 10.34
CA VAL A 147 -15.36 -6.04 11.26
C VAL A 147 -16.67 -5.81 10.51
N ASN A 148 -16.60 -5.10 9.38
CA ASN A 148 -17.69 -4.80 8.47
C ASN A 148 -18.83 -3.98 9.09
N ILE A 149 -18.49 -2.94 9.86
CA ILE A 149 -19.40 -1.81 10.15
C ILE A 149 -19.20 -0.72 9.10
N PRO A 150 -20.19 0.17 8.86
CA PRO A 150 -20.04 1.31 7.96
C PRO A 150 -18.73 2.07 8.19
N ALA A 151 -17.94 2.23 7.13
CA ALA A 151 -16.62 2.82 7.22
C ALA A 151 -16.27 3.64 5.98
N ILE A 152 -15.65 4.80 6.20
CA ILE A 152 -15.17 5.69 5.14
C ILE A 152 -13.72 6.10 5.41
N ALA A 153 -12.88 6.14 4.38
CA ALA A 153 -11.49 6.55 4.52
C ALA A 153 -11.27 8.03 4.17
N LEU A 154 -10.45 8.71 4.97
CA LEU A 154 -10.04 10.09 4.76
C LEU A 154 -8.52 10.16 4.60
N SER A 155 -8.08 10.52 3.41
CA SER A 155 -6.67 10.83 3.14
C SER A 155 -6.23 12.08 3.88
N VAL A 156 -5.00 12.07 4.40
CA VAL A 156 -4.36 13.31 4.88
C VAL A 156 -3.96 14.23 3.72
N GLY A 157 -3.53 13.66 2.58
CA GLY A 157 -3.07 14.38 1.39
C GLY A 157 -1.53 14.42 1.24
N PRO A 158 -1.01 14.61 0.01
CA PRO A 158 0.42 14.78 -0.21
C PRO A 158 0.93 16.10 0.37
N MET A 159 2.23 16.16 0.63
CA MET A 159 2.94 17.43 0.84
C MET A 159 2.89 18.29 -0.43
N LEU A 160 3.13 19.59 -0.26
CA LEU A 160 3.32 20.52 -1.38
C LEU A 160 4.58 20.19 -2.19
N ASN A 161 4.73 20.83 -3.33
CA ASN A 161 5.91 20.68 -4.18
C ASN A 161 7.17 21.23 -3.49
N GLY A 162 8.22 20.41 -3.42
CA GLY A 162 9.56 20.84 -3.04
C GLY A 162 10.28 21.49 -4.21
N TRP A 163 11.24 22.39 -3.95
CA TRP A 163 11.98 23.11 -4.97
C TRP A 163 13.47 23.24 -4.66
N PHE A 164 14.31 23.03 -5.67
CA PHE A 164 15.75 23.28 -5.61
C PHE A 164 16.24 23.84 -6.94
N ARG A 165 16.78 25.07 -6.92
CA ARG A 165 17.30 25.76 -8.12
C ARG A 165 16.30 25.87 -9.28
N GLY A 166 15.01 26.03 -8.96
CA GLY A 166 13.94 26.13 -9.96
C GLY A 166 13.39 24.78 -10.46
N GLU A 167 13.96 23.66 -9.99
CA GLU A 167 13.49 22.31 -10.31
C GLU A 167 12.70 21.70 -9.14
N ARG A 168 11.71 20.85 -9.45
CA ARG A 168 10.89 20.16 -8.46
C ARG A 168 11.69 19.09 -7.71
N THR A 169 11.58 19.05 -6.39
CA THR A 169 12.20 18.01 -5.55
C THR A 169 11.15 17.07 -4.97
N GLY A 170 10.94 15.94 -5.66
CA GLY A 170 10.02 14.89 -5.20
C GLY A 170 10.57 14.13 -3.99
N SER A 171 9.72 13.91 -2.99
CA SER A 171 10.07 13.11 -1.81
C SER A 171 10.43 11.68 -2.22
N GLY A 172 11.54 11.17 -1.68
CA GLY A 172 12.10 9.86 -2.03
C GLY A 172 12.96 9.89 -3.29
N THR A 173 12.46 10.46 -4.40
CA THR A 173 13.19 10.51 -5.68
C THR A 173 14.40 11.45 -5.63
N ILE A 174 14.34 12.55 -4.87
CA ILE A 174 15.45 13.52 -4.78
C ILE A 174 16.75 12.91 -4.21
N VAL A 175 16.64 11.85 -3.42
CA VAL A 175 17.81 11.18 -2.79
C VAL A 175 18.78 10.68 -3.86
N TRP A 176 18.27 10.22 -5.01
CA TRP A 176 19.10 9.75 -6.13
C TRP A 176 19.93 10.88 -6.73
N LYS A 177 19.31 12.04 -6.99
CA LYS A 177 20.03 13.22 -7.49
C LYS A 177 21.04 13.74 -6.48
N ALA A 178 20.68 13.76 -5.19
CA ALA A 178 21.59 14.15 -4.13
C ALA A 178 22.81 13.22 -4.05
N ARG A 179 22.63 11.90 -4.24
CA ARG A 179 23.74 10.93 -4.29
C ARG A 179 24.66 11.19 -5.48
N GLU A 180 24.09 11.46 -6.65
CA GLU A 180 24.86 11.80 -7.86
C GLU A 180 25.73 13.05 -7.63
N LEU A 181 25.15 14.13 -7.11
CA LEU A 181 25.86 15.38 -6.83
C LEU A 181 26.95 15.20 -5.77
N LEU A 182 26.68 14.40 -4.73
CA LEU A 182 27.65 14.08 -3.69
C LEU A 182 28.83 13.27 -4.27
N ALA A 183 28.55 12.26 -5.10
CA ALA A 183 29.58 11.45 -5.75
C ALA A 183 30.46 12.27 -6.72
N LYS A 184 29.90 13.32 -7.33
CA LYS A 184 30.63 14.30 -8.16
C LYS A 184 31.40 15.35 -7.35
N GLY A 185 31.20 15.42 -6.03
CA GLY A 185 31.80 16.45 -5.17
C GLY A 185 31.20 17.84 -5.33
N GLU A 186 30.02 17.96 -5.97
CA GLU A 186 29.32 19.24 -6.18
C GLU A 186 28.56 19.70 -4.93
N ILE A 187 28.21 18.77 -4.05
CA ILE A 187 27.66 19.02 -2.72
C ILE A 187 28.44 18.22 -1.68
N ASP A 188 28.49 18.71 -0.45
CA ASP A 188 29.02 17.98 0.70
C ASP A 188 27.90 17.25 1.46
N TYR A 189 28.23 16.62 2.59
CA TYR A 189 27.26 15.94 3.45
C TYR A 189 26.11 16.85 3.89
N GLN A 190 26.40 18.10 4.28
CA GLN A 190 25.37 19.03 4.73
C GLN A 190 24.48 19.48 3.55
N GLY A 191 25.08 19.69 2.38
CA GLY A 191 24.37 19.95 1.13
C GLY A 191 23.44 18.80 0.74
N PHE A 192 23.90 17.54 0.90
CA PHE A 192 23.08 16.35 0.68
C PHE A 192 21.85 16.35 1.60
N VAL A 193 22.05 16.51 2.91
CA VAL A 193 20.97 16.52 3.90
C VAL A 193 19.99 17.65 3.61
N LYS A 194 20.48 18.85 3.32
CA LYS A 194 19.64 20.02 3.00
C LYS A 194 18.82 19.81 1.72
N LEU A 195 19.41 19.22 0.68
CA LEU A 195 18.73 18.93 -0.57
C LEU A 195 17.61 17.90 -0.35
N VAL A 196 17.88 16.81 0.36
CA VAL A 196 16.85 15.80 0.65
C VAL A 196 15.74 16.40 1.51
N ALA A 197 16.08 17.19 2.54
CA ALA A 197 15.10 17.86 3.40
C ALA A 197 14.20 18.85 2.64
N SER A 198 14.68 19.46 1.55
CA SER A 198 13.87 20.36 0.71
C SER A 198 12.64 19.68 0.07
N SER A 199 12.64 18.35 -0.02
CA SER A 199 11.52 17.57 -0.56
C SER A 199 10.36 17.34 0.44
N ALA A 200 10.47 17.87 1.66
CA ALA A 200 9.43 17.83 2.69
C ALA A 200 9.01 19.26 3.13
N PRO A 201 8.35 20.04 2.26
CA PRO A 201 8.09 21.47 2.50
C PRO A 201 6.88 21.76 3.41
N SER A 202 6.01 20.77 3.68
CA SER A 202 4.75 20.96 4.40
C SER A 202 4.34 19.71 5.18
N THR A 203 3.20 19.78 5.87
CA THR A 203 2.49 18.57 6.33
C THR A 203 2.02 17.71 5.14
N GLY A 204 1.83 16.41 5.38
CA GLY A 204 1.34 15.45 4.38
C GLY A 204 2.30 14.28 4.14
N TYR A 205 1.90 13.34 3.30
CA TYR A 205 2.75 12.22 2.87
C TYR A 205 3.58 12.56 1.61
N CYS A 206 4.41 11.61 1.13
CA CYS A 206 5.27 11.81 -0.05
C CYS A 206 4.52 12.35 -1.27
N ASN A 207 5.03 13.43 -1.88
CA ASN A 207 4.39 14.12 -3.01
C ASN A 207 4.70 13.50 -4.39
N THR A 208 5.29 12.31 -4.44
CA THR A 208 5.52 11.54 -5.68
C THR A 208 4.47 10.44 -5.81
N MET A 209 4.44 9.69 -6.91
CA MET A 209 3.62 8.47 -7.07
C MET A 209 4.26 7.29 -6.30
N GLY A 210 4.60 7.54 -5.04
CA GLY A 210 5.01 6.54 -4.07
C GLY A 210 3.83 5.70 -3.59
N THR A 211 4.08 4.85 -2.60
CA THR A 211 3.04 3.97 -2.05
C THR A 211 1.90 4.76 -1.42
N ALA A 212 2.18 5.86 -0.69
CA ALA A 212 1.13 6.70 -0.10
C ALA A 212 0.16 7.25 -1.16
N THR A 213 0.64 8.00 -2.17
CA THR A 213 -0.21 8.54 -3.25
C THR A 213 -0.95 7.44 -4.01
N THR A 214 -0.26 6.31 -4.26
CA THR A 214 -0.89 5.12 -4.88
C THR A 214 -2.04 4.63 -4.02
N MET A 215 -1.80 4.23 -2.77
CA MET A 215 -2.81 3.59 -1.93
C MET A 215 -3.98 4.51 -1.58
N ASN A 216 -3.75 5.83 -1.46
CA ASN A 216 -4.84 6.79 -1.30
C ASN A 216 -5.66 6.90 -2.60
N SER A 217 -5.02 6.98 -3.77
CA SER A 217 -5.73 6.96 -5.06
C SER A 217 -6.54 5.68 -5.26
N LEU A 218 -6.01 4.54 -4.81
CA LEU A 218 -6.69 3.25 -4.90
C LEU A 218 -7.80 3.09 -3.86
N ALA A 219 -7.71 3.73 -2.69
CA ALA A 219 -8.83 3.78 -1.76
C ALA A 219 -10.02 4.55 -2.35
N GLU A 220 -9.78 5.63 -3.11
CA GLU A 220 -10.82 6.32 -3.87
C GLU A 220 -11.35 5.46 -5.04
N ALA A 221 -10.48 4.81 -5.81
CA ALA A 221 -10.89 3.94 -6.92
C ALA A 221 -11.67 2.69 -6.48
N LEU A 222 -11.39 2.18 -5.27
CA LEU A 222 -12.20 1.13 -4.61
C LEU A 222 -13.57 1.64 -4.14
N GLY A 223 -13.81 2.95 -4.20
CA GLY A 223 -15.02 3.58 -3.71
C GLY A 223 -15.04 3.82 -2.20
N MET A 224 -13.91 3.70 -1.49
CA MET A 224 -13.84 3.85 -0.01
C MET A 224 -13.60 5.28 0.47
N GLN A 225 -13.55 6.26 -0.45
CA GLN A 225 -13.38 7.69 -0.16
C GLN A 225 -14.38 8.52 -0.95
N LEU A 226 -14.65 9.75 -0.50
CA LEU A 226 -15.40 10.70 -1.32
C LEU A 226 -14.65 10.98 -2.64
N PRO A 227 -15.35 11.11 -3.78
CA PRO A 227 -14.73 11.43 -5.06
C PRO A 227 -13.90 12.72 -5.01
N GLY A 228 -12.73 12.72 -5.63
CA GLY A 228 -11.77 13.82 -5.64
C GLY A 228 -10.93 13.95 -4.37
N SER A 229 -11.13 13.10 -3.36
CA SER A 229 -10.50 13.27 -2.05
C SER A 229 -9.02 12.87 -2.01
N ALA A 230 -8.58 11.88 -2.80
CA ALA A 230 -7.26 11.27 -2.62
C ALA A 230 -6.11 12.26 -2.89
N ALA A 231 -6.22 13.07 -3.93
CA ALA A 231 -5.14 13.92 -4.44
C ALA A 231 -5.00 15.27 -3.71
N ILE A 232 -6.03 15.74 -2.98
CA ILE A 232 -6.01 17.06 -2.34
C ILE A 232 -4.78 17.20 -1.43
N PRO A 233 -3.88 18.18 -1.64
CA PRO A 233 -2.71 18.39 -0.79
C PRO A 233 -3.11 18.64 0.66
N ALA A 234 -2.32 18.12 1.60
CA ALA A 234 -2.69 18.17 3.02
C ALA A 234 -2.93 19.60 3.55
N PRO A 235 -2.13 20.62 3.17
CA PRO A 235 -2.34 21.98 3.68
C PRO A 235 -3.49 22.76 3.03
N TYR A 236 -4.12 22.23 1.97
CA TYR A 236 -5.16 22.96 1.25
C TYR A 236 -6.44 23.06 2.08
N ARG A 237 -7.17 24.18 1.95
CA ARG A 237 -8.49 24.34 2.60
C ARG A 237 -9.47 23.24 2.18
N ASP A 238 -9.33 22.74 0.95
CA ASP A 238 -10.17 21.69 0.37
C ASP A 238 -10.05 20.39 1.19
N ARG A 239 -8.89 20.15 1.83
CA ARG A 239 -8.70 18.99 2.73
C ARG A 239 -9.54 19.13 4.00
N GLN A 240 -9.66 20.33 4.55
CA GLN A 240 -10.53 20.62 5.70
C GLN A 240 -12.02 20.53 5.33
N GLU A 241 -12.37 20.98 4.12
CA GLU A 241 -13.72 20.87 3.56
C GLU A 241 -14.13 19.40 3.38
N VAL A 242 -13.32 18.58 2.69
CA VAL A 242 -13.64 17.16 2.49
C VAL A 242 -13.64 16.38 3.81
N SER A 243 -12.86 16.79 4.81
CA SER A 243 -12.90 16.21 6.16
C SER A 243 -14.27 16.44 6.80
N TYR A 244 -14.82 17.64 6.67
CA TYR A 244 -16.16 17.94 7.13
C TYR A 244 -17.25 17.15 6.38
N LEU A 245 -17.17 17.09 5.04
CA LEU A 245 -18.10 16.31 4.21
C LEU A 245 -18.02 14.80 4.52
N THR A 246 -16.84 14.28 4.83
CA THR A 246 -16.64 12.90 5.25
C THR A 246 -17.35 12.63 6.59
N GLY A 247 -17.29 13.60 7.51
CA GLY A 247 -17.99 13.54 8.79
C GLY A 247 -19.51 13.53 8.65
N LEU A 248 -20.06 14.30 7.71
CA LEU A 248 -21.48 14.22 7.35
C LEU A 248 -21.81 12.83 6.79
N ARG A 249 -21.00 12.37 5.83
CA ARG A 249 -21.31 11.17 5.06
C ARG A 249 -21.30 9.89 5.90
N ILE A 250 -20.35 9.73 6.82
CA ILE A 250 -20.28 8.51 7.64
C ILE A 250 -21.54 8.30 8.49
N VAL A 251 -22.20 9.38 8.94
CA VAL A 251 -23.44 9.29 9.70
C VAL A 251 -24.59 8.80 8.81
N GLU A 252 -24.64 9.25 7.56
CA GLU A 252 -25.61 8.75 6.57
C GLU A 252 -25.35 7.28 6.22
N MET A 253 -24.10 6.89 6.02
CA MET A 253 -23.74 5.49 5.77
C MET A 253 -24.20 4.55 6.90
N VAL A 254 -24.17 5.00 8.15
CA VAL A 254 -24.72 4.22 9.27
C VAL A 254 -26.24 4.06 9.17
N LYS A 255 -26.97 5.09 8.72
CA LYS A 255 -28.42 5.03 8.51
C LYS A 255 -28.80 4.12 7.33
N GLU A 256 -27.99 4.13 6.28
CA GLU A 256 -28.14 3.28 5.08
C GLU A 256 -27.64 1.85 5.30
N ASP A 257 -26.91 1.62 6.40
CA ASP A 257 -26.18 0.38 6.67
C ASP A 257 -25.17 0.01 5.56
N LEU A 258 -24.56 1.01 4.90
CA LEU A 258 -23.62 0.85 3.79
C LEU A 258 -22.22 0.42 4.31
N LYS A 259 -21.82 -0.82 4.02
CA LYS A 259 -20.62 -1.44 4.61
C LYS A 259 -19.47 -1.61 3.61
N PRO A 260 -18.25 -1.83 4.10
CA PRO A 260 -17.11 -2.20 3.25
C PRO A 260 -17.39 -3.39 2.32
N SER A 261 -18.14 -4.40 2.76
CA SER A 261 -18.51 -5.56 1.92
C SER A 261 -19.41 -5.23 0.73
N ASP A 262 -20.13 -4.11 0.79
CA ASP A 262 -21.08 -3.69 -0.25
C ASP A 262 -20.36 -2.84 -1.32
N ILE A 263 -19.19 -2.30 -0.98
CA ILE A 263 -18.39 -1.40 -1.80
C ILE A 263 -17.19 -2.14 -2.42
N MET A 264 -16.41 -2.87 -1.62
CA MET A 264 -15.17 -3.53 -2.06
C MET A 264 -15.44 -4.87 -2.75
N THR A 265 -16.14 -4.82 -3.88
CA THR A 265 -16.47 -5.97 -4.74
C THR A 265 -15.33 -6.30 -5.71
N LYS A 266 -15.39 -7.44 -6.40
CA LYS A 266 -14.42 -7.80 -7.46
C LYS A 266 -14.29 -6.71 -8.51
N ASP A 267 -15.40 -6.08 -8.90
CA ASP A 267 -15.42 -4.99 -9.86
C ASP A 267 -14.67 -3.75 -9.36
N ALA A 268 -14.84 -3.39 -8.08
CA ALA A 268 -14.08 -2.32 -7.45
C ALA A 268 -12.56 -2.62 -7.43
N PHE A 269 -12.16 -3.86 -7.17
CA PHE A 269 -10.76 -4.27 -7.24
C PHE A 269 -10.19 -4.23 -8.67
N ILE A 270 -10.97 -4.64 -9.68
CA ILE A 270 -10.58 -4.54 -11.09
C ILE A 270 -10.38 -3.07 -11.48
N ASN A 271 -11.30 -2.18 -11.07
CA ASN A 271 -11.16 -0.74 -11.27
C ASN A 271 -9.87 -0.21 -10.63
N ALA A 272 -9.58 -0.61 -9.38
CA ALA A 272 -8.36 -0.20 -8.70
C ALA A 272 -7.08 -0.69 -9.41
N ILE A 273 -7.07 -1.92 -9.97
CA ILE A 273 -5.93 -2.40 -10.77
C ILE A 273 -5.70 -1.53 -12.00
N ARG A 274 -6.76 -1.22 -12.75
CA ARG A 274 -6.67 -0.41 -13.97
C ARG A 274 -6.24 1.02 -13.67
N VAL A 275 -6.80 1.62 -12.61
CA VAL A 275 -6.36 2.94 -12.12
C VAL A 275 -4.90 2.90 -11.69
N ASN A 276 -4.45 1.85 -10.98
CA ASN A 276 -3.05 1.73 -10.58
C ASN A 276 -2.10 1.76 -11.79
N SER A 277 -2.43 1.05 -12.87
CA SER A 277 -1.63 1.10 -14.11
C SER A 277 -1.63 2.50 -14.71
N ALA A 278 -2.80 3.14 -14.81
CA ALA A 278 -2.95 4.47 -15.41
C ALA A 278 -2.20 5.58 -14.67
N ILE A 279 -2.10 5.46 -13.34
CA ILE A 279 -1.34 6.41 -12.52
C ILE A 279 0.13 6.04 -12.37
N GLY A 280 0.57 4.87 -12.88
CA GLY A 280 1.93 4.38 -12.68
C GLY A 280 2.23 4.05 -11.22
N GLY A 281 1.28 3.41 -10.53
CA GLY A 281 1.32 3.17 -9.09
C GLY A 281 2.45 2.26 -8.60
N SER A 282 2.61 2.22 -7.28
CA SER A 282 3.65 1.46 -6.57
C SER A 282 3.49 -0.06 -6.70
N THR A 283 4.61 -0.78 -6.76
CA THR A 283 4.67 -2.26 -6.73
C THR A 283 4.28 -2.86 -5.38
N ASN A 284 4.07 -2.03 -4.36
CA ASN A 284 3.47 -2.43 -3.10
C ASN A 284 1.94 -2.61 -3.20
N ALA A 285 1.28 -2.03 -4.20
CA ALA A 285 -0.18 -2.09 -4.34
C ALA A 285 -0.74 -3.52 -4.50
N PRO A 286 -0.11 -4.44 -5.28
CA PRO A 286 -0.51 -5.84 -5.32
C PRO A 286 -0.52 -6.53 -3.96
N ILE A 287 0.50 -6.28 -3.13
CA ILE A 287 0.57 -6.86 -1.78
C ILE A 287 -0.61 -6.35 -0.94
N HIS A 288 -0.90 -5.05 -1.03
CA HIS A 288 -1.91 -4.40 -0.22
C HIS A 288 -3.34 -4.77 -0.63
N LEU A 289 -3.67 -4.69 -1.92
CA LEU A 289 -5.03 -5.01 -2.37
C LEU A 289 -5.31 -6.52 -2.38
N ASN A 290 -4.34 -7.39 -2.69
CA ASN A 290 -4.56 -8.83 -2.56
C ASN A 290 -4.81 -9.19 -1.08
N GLY A 291 -4.07 -8.58 -0.15
CA GLY A 291 -4.32 -8.75 1.28
C GLY A 291 -5.71 -8.27 1.68
N LEU A 292 -6.11 -7.07 1.24
CA LEU A 292 -7.44 -6.51 1.49
C LEU A 292 -8.57 -7.38 0.91
N ALA A 293 -8.41 -7.84 -0.34
CA ALA A 293 -9.37 -8.72 -1.03
C ALA A 293 -9.61 -10.01 -0.23
N ARG A 294 -8.54 -10.63 0.29
CA ARG A 294 -8.67 -11.81 1.16
C ARG A 294 -9.43 -11.52 2.45
N HIS A 295 -9.23 -10.35 3.08
CA HIS A 295 -9.96 -9.96 4.30
C HIS A 295 -11.45 -9.68 4.07
N VAL A 296 -11.83 -9.17 2.90
CA VAL A 296 -13.26 -8.96 2.56
C VAL A 296 -13.91 -10.22 1.95
N GLY A 297 -13.11 -11.20 1.52
CA GLY A 297 -13.59 -12.44 0.91
C GLY A 297 -13.79 -12.36 -0.60
N VAL A 298 -13.06 -11.48 -1.27
CA VAL A 298 -13.00 -11.38 -2.74
C VAL A 298 -11.78 -12.12 -3.26
N GLU A 299 -11.99 -12.94 -4.30
CA GLU A 299 -10.89 -13.61 -5.00
C GLU A 299 -10.11 -12.59 -5.85
N LEU A 300 -8.85 -12.35 -5.49
CA LEU A 300 -7.93 -11.50 -6.23
C LEU A 300 -6.54 -12.12 -6.19
N THR A 301 -6.00 -12.41 -7.36
CA THR A 301 -4.69 -13.04 -7.53
C THR A 301 -3.67 -12.05 -8.10
N VAL A 302 -2.39 -12.40 -8.03
CA VAL A 302 -1.35 -11.61 -8.72
C VAL A 302 -1.55 -11.61 -10.24
N ASP A 303 -2.14 -12.66 -10.82
CA ASP A 303 -2.41 -12.73 -12.25
C ASP A 303 -3.48 -11.74 -12.72
N ASP A 304 -4.42 -11.37 -11.85
CA ASP A 304 -5.41 -10.34 -12.16
C ASP A 304 -4.74 -8.98 -12.46
N TRP A 305 -3.61 -8.68 -11.82
CA TRP A 305 -2.87 -7.43 -12.05
C TRP A 305 -2.31 -7.33 -13.47
N GLN A 306 -1.85 -8.46 -14.01
CA GLN A 306 -1.44 -8.52 -15.39
C GLN A 306 -2.65 -8.52 -16.32
N THR A 307 -3.62 -9.40 -16.05
CA THR A 307 -4.83 -9.60 -16.87
C THR A 307 -5.60 -8.31 -17.10
N TYR A 308 -5.80 -7.51 -16.05
CA TYR A 308 -6.59 -6.27 -16.14
C TYR A 308 -5.74 -5.01 -16.27
N GLY A 309 -4.45 -5.07 -15.91
CA GLY A 309 -3.61 -3.88 -15.78
C GLY A 309 -2.51 -3.73 -16.82
N GLU A 310 -2.00 -4.81 -17.42
CA GLU A 310 -0.77 -4.75 -18.24
C GLU A 310 -0.89 -3.80 -19.43
N ASP A 311 -1.98 -3.90 -20.17
CA ASP A 311 -2.23 -3.14 -21.41
C ASP A 311 -2.83 -1.75 -21.15
N VAL A 312 -3.00 -1.36 -19.88
CA VAL A 312 -3.44 0.00 -19.55
C VAL A 312 -2.25 0.97 -19.66
N PRO A 313 -2.41 2.09 -20.39
CA PRO A 313 -1.34 3.06 -20.61
C PRO A 313 -1.04 3.89 -19.36
N LEU A 314 0.16 4.48 -19.29
CA LEU A 314 0.53 5.45 -18.26
C LEU A 314 0.00 6.84 -18.64
N LEU A 315 -0.96 7.36 -17.87
CA LEU A 315 -1.57 8.67 -18.11
C LEU A 315 -0.99 9.77 -17.22
N VAL A 316 -0.61 9.44 -15.98
CA VAL A 316 -0.17 10.47 -15.01
C VAL A 316 1.34 10.70 -15.09
N ASN A 317 1.74 11.93 -15.38
CA ASN A 317 3.12 12.40 -15.49
C ASN A 317 3.72 12.77 -14.13
N LEU A 318 3.73 11.83 -13.18
CA LEU A 318 4.29 12.03 -11.83
C LEU A 318 5.62 11.31 -11.66
N GLN A 319 6.54 11.92 -10.91
CA GLN A 319 7.72 11.19 -10.42
C GLN A 319 7.29 9.92 -9.66
N PRO A 320 7.99 8.78 -9.80
CA PRO A 320 9.28 8.61 -10.47
C PRO A 320 9.19 8.31 -11.98
N ALA A 321 8.01 8.10 -12.55
CA ALA A 321 7.86 7.75 -13.97
C ALA A 321 7.81 8.98 -14.90
N GLY A 322 7.46 10.14 -14.34
CA GLY A 322 7.32 11.42 -15.01
C GLY A 322 8.01 12.57 -14.26
N GLU A 323 7.53 13.79 -14.48
CA GLU A 323 8.20 15.02 -14.05
C GLU A 323 7.54 15.72 -12.84
N TYR A 324 6.21 15.67 -12.77
CA TYR A 324 5.42 16.46 -11.83
C TYR A 324 5.24 15.78 -10.46
N LEU A 325 4.57 16.47 -9.54
CA LEU A 325 4.35 16.06 -8.16
C LEU A 325 2.86 16.21 -7.75
N GLY A 326 2.52 15.73 -6.56
CA GLY A 326 1.14 15.51 -6.11
C GLY A 326 0.26 16.76 -6.10
N GLU A 327 0.84 17.94 -5.91
CA GLU A 327 0.11 19.21 -6.02
C GLU A 327 -0.35 19.45 -7.47
N ASP A 328 0.52 19.20 -8.45
CA ASP A 328 0.17 19.32 -9.87
C ASP A 328 -0.90 18.28 -10.26
N TYR A 329 -0.81 17.05 -9.72
CA TYR A 329 -1.80 15.98 -9.98
C TYR A 329 -3.20 16.35 -9.50
N TYR A 330 -3.30 17.01 -8.35
CA TYR A 330 -4.57 17.53 -7.86
C TYR A 330 -5.15 18.58 -8.80
N HIS A 331 -4.35 19.59 -9.16
CA HIS A 331 -4.77 20.67 -10.06
C HIS A 331 -5.22 20.16 -11.43
N ALA A 332 -4.63 19.07 -11.91
CA ALA A 332 -4.97 18.48 -13.20
C ALA A 332 -6.29 17.68 -13.22
N GLY A 333 -6.94 17.49 -12.06
CA GLY A 333 -8.22 16.77 -11.93
C GLY A 333 -8.14 15.47 -11.13
N GLY A 334 -6.95 15.06 -10.68
CA GLY A 334 -6.75 13.93 -9.77
C GLY A 334 -7.29 12.58 -10.27
N VAL A 335 -7.74 11.75 -9.33
CA VAL A 335 -8.27 10.40 -9.61
C VAL A 335 -9.51 10.44 -10.52
N PRO A 336 -10.50 11.33 -10.32
CA PRO A 336 -11.69 11.36 -11.17
C PRO A 336 -11.39 11.57 -12.66
N ALA A 337 -10.44 12.45 -13.00
CA ALA A 337 -10.03 12.68 -14.39
C ALA A 337 -9.41 11.42 -15.01
N VAL A 338 -8.56 10.70 -14.27
CA VAL A 338 -7.97 9.43 -14.72
C VAL A 338 -9.05 8.36 -14.91
N VAL A 339 -9.96 8.20 -13.96
CA VAL A 339 -11.06 7.24 -14.06
C VAL A 339 -11.93 7.54 -15.27
N ASN A 340 -12.25 8.81 -15.53
CA ASN A 340 -13.03 9.21 -16.71
C ASN A 340 -12.31 8.84 -18.02
N GLN A 341 -10.99 9.05 -18.13
CA GLN A 341 -10.22 8.62 -19.31
C GLN A 341 -10.35 7.11 -19.55
N LEU A 342 -10.18 6.29 -18.51
CA LEU A 342 -10.34 4.83 -18.61
C LEU A 342 -11.79 4.43 -18.94
N MET A 343 -12.77 5.14 -18.37
CA MET A 343 -14.20 4.90 -18.60
C MET A 343 -14.58 5.11 -20.06
N THR A 344 -14.06 6.15 -20.73
CA THR A 344 -14.31 6.37 -22.16
C THR A 344 -13.83 5.23 -23.07
N GLN A 345 -12.92 4.39 -22.56
CA GLN A 345 -12.39 3.20 -23.24
C GLN A 345 -13.09 1.91 -22.82
N GLY A 346 -14.17 1.98 -22.03
CA GLY A 346 -14.87 0.80 -21.50
C GLY A 346 -14.04 0.00 -20.48
N LEU A 347 -13.02 0.61 -19.89
CA LEU A 347 -12.13 -0.04 -18.92
C LEU A 347 -12.60 0.12 -17.47
N ILE A 348 -13.70 0.81 -17.19
CA ILE A 348 -14.21 0.94 -15.82
C ILE A 348 -15.50 0.11 -15.68
N MET A 349 -15.59 -0.65 -14.60
CA MET A 349 -16.84 -1.27 -14.14
C MET A 349 -17.68 -0.16 -13.49
N GLU A 350 -18.45 0.55 -14.30
CA GLU A 350 -19.09 1.82 -13.95
C GLU A 350 -20.11 1.72 -12.82
N ASP A 351 -20.75 0.57 -12.65
CA ASP A 351 -21.80 0.33 -11.64
C ASP A 351 -21.25 0.03 -10.23
N ALA A 352 -19.92 -0.01 -10.05
CA ALA A 352 -19.31 -0.24 -8.75
C ALA A 352 -19.72 0.84 -7.74
N MET A 353 -20.35 0.43 -6.64
CA MET A 353 -20.84 1.31 -5.57
C MET A 353 -19.68 2.03 -4.86
N THR A 354 -19.93 3.25 -4.36
CA THR A 354 -18.95 3.99 -3.55
C THR A 354 -19.57 4.51 -2.26
N VAL A 355 -18.73 4.96 -1.33
CA VAL A 355 -19.13 5.43 0.00
C VAL A 355 -20.16 6.55 -0.03
N ASN A 356 -20.26 7.35 -1.09
CA ASN A 356 -21.23 8.44 -1.20
C ASN A 356 -22.64 7.98 -1.67
N GLY A 357 -22.85 6.66 -1.82
CA GLY A 357 -24.12 6.07 -2.24
C GLY A 357 -24.36 6.11 -3.77
N LYS A 358 -23.40 6.61 -4.55
CA LYS A 358 -23.41 6.62 -6.02
C LYS A 358 -22.37 5.66 -6.58
N THR A 359 -22.53 5.32 -7.85
CA THR A 359 -21.56 4.48 -8.56
C THR A 359 -20.31 5.28 -8.95
N ILE A 360 -19.19 4.59 -9.20
CA ILE A 360 -17.98 5.25 -9.72
C ILE A 360 -18.23 5.91 -11.09
N GLY A 361 -19.13 5.32 -11.90
CA GLY A 361 -19.61 5.89 -13.15
C GLY A 361 -20.24 7.27 -12.92
N ASP A 362 -21.21 7.37 -12.02
CA ASP A 362 -21.90 8.63 -11.71
C ASP A 362 -20.94 9.70 -11.14
N ASN A 363 -19.95 9.26 -10.36
CA ASN A 363 -19.02 10.17 -9.70
C ASN A 363 -17.95 10.75 -10.63
N CYS A 364 -17.47 9.97 -11.60
CA CYS A 364 -16.32 10.35 -12.43
C CYS A 364 -16.71 10.73 -13.87
N ARG A 365 -17.92 10.39 -14.33
CA ARG A 365 -18.34 10.73 -15.70
C ARG A 365 -18.32 12.24 -15.91
N GLY A 366 -17.60 12.66 -16.94
CA GLY A 366 -17.47 14.09 -17.27
C GLY A 366 -16.41 14.83 -16.46
N ALA A 367 -15.67 14.17 -15.57
CA ALA A 367 -14.48 14.76 -14.96
C ALA A 367 -13.45 15.10 -16.06
N ILE A 368 -13.04 16.36 -16.14
CA ILE A 368 -12.14 16.86 -17.18
C ILE A 368 -10.69 16.82 -16.72
N ILE A 369 -9.78 16.70 -17.68
CA ILE A 369 -8.35 16.96 -17.48
C ILE A 369 -8.17 18.49 -17.53
N GLU A 370 -7.70 19.07 -16.43
CA GLU A 370 -7.46 20.52 -16.33
C GLU A 370 -6.05 20.91 -16.80
N ASP A 371 -5.09 19.97 -16.75
CA ASP A 371 -3.73 20.15 -17.28
C ASP A 371 -3.23 18.85 -17.95
N GLU A 372 -3.24 18.86 -19.29
CA GLU A 372 -2.78 17.73 -20.11
C GLU A 372 -1.27 17.44 -19.97
N LYS A 373 -0.46 18.36 -19.42
CA LYS A 373 0.96 18.08 -19.16
C LYS A 373 1.14 17.12 -17.98
N VAL A 374 0.17 17.10 -17.07
CA VAL A 374 0.21 16.31 -15.84
C VAL A 374 -0.63 15.03 -15.97
N ILE A 375 -1.85 15.12 -16.49
CA ILE A 375 -2.68 13.95 -16.81
C ILE A 375 -2.87 13.90 -18.31
N ARG A 376 -2.32 12.90 -18.98
CA ARG A 376 -2.41 12.75 -20.43
C ARG A 376 -3.78 12.23 -20.85
N PRO A 377 -4.33 12.71 -21.98
CA PRO A 377 -5.43 12.02 -22.67
C PRO A 377 -5.03 10.57 -23.00
N TYR A 378 -6.00 9.66 -22.99
CA TYR A 378 -5.76 8.23 -23.25
C TYR A 378 -5.04 7.97 -24.59
N GLU A 379 -5.34 8.76 -25.62
CA GLU A 379 -4.76 8.64 -26.97
C GLU A 379 -3.31 9.14 -27.05
N GLN A 380 -2.84 9.91 -26.06
CA GLN A 380 -1.48 10.46 -26.04
C GLN A 380 -0.77 10.16 -24.71
N PRO A 381 -0.67 8.88 -24.31
CA PRO A 381 -0.14 8.51 -23.02
C PRO A 381 1.37 8.71 -22.95
N LEU A 382 1.93 8.67 -21.74
CA LEU A 382 3.39 8.66 -21.53
C LEU A 382 4.00 7.34 -22.01
N LYS A 383 3.28 6.23 -21.79
CA LYS A 383 3.64 4.88 -22.22
C LYS A 383 2.38 4.10 -22.56
N GLU A 384 2.41 3.32 -23.64
CA GLU A 384 1.26 2.55 -24.09
C GLU A 384 0.89 1.39 -23.14
N ARG A 385 1.88 0.83 -22.43
CA ARG A 385 1.70 -0.30 -21.51
C ARG A 385 2.47 -0.02 -20.22
N ALA A 386 1.74 0.12 -19.11
CA ALA A 386 2.29 0.59 -17.84
C ALA A 386 2.07 -0.36 -16.66
N GLY A 387 1.20 -1.37 -16.85
CA GLY A 387 0.87 -2.31 -15.78
C GLY A 387 2.02 -3.25 -15.41
N PHE A 388 1.77 -4.05 -14.39
CA PHE A 388 2.74 -5.02 -13.91
C PHE A 388 2.80 -6.23 -14.83
N ARG A 389 4.02 -6.72 -15.06
CA ARG A 389 4.26 -8.02 -15.67
C ARG A 389 4.52 -9.04 -14.57
N VAL A 390 3.86 -10.18 -14.59
CA VAL A 390 4.11 -11.29 -13.66
C VAL A 390 5.14 -12.22 -14.28
N LEU A 391 6.13 -12.63 -13.48
CA LEU A 391 7.17 -13.57 -13.89
C LEU A 391 7.10 -14.83 -13.01
N ARG A 392 7.45 -15.97 -13.60
CA ARG A 392 7.47 -17.30 -12.96
C ARG A 392 8.66 -18.13 -13.45
N GLY A 393 9.07 -19.12 -12.67
CA GLY A 393 10.03 -20.11 -13.12
C GLY A 393 10.65 -20.85 -11.96
N ASN A 394 11.84 -21.42 -12.16
CA ASN A 394 12.52 -22.10 -11.07
C ASN A 394 13.12 -21.12 -10.02
N LEU A 395 13.19 -19.81 -10.31
CA LEU A 395 13.60 -18.79 -9.33
C LEU A 395 12.49 -18.49 -8.30
N PHE A 396 11.23 -18.50 -8.71
CA PHE A 396 10.05 -18.18 -7.90
C PHE A 396 8.74 -18.58 -8.61
N SER A 397 7.68 -18.87 -7.85
CA SER A 397 6.34 -19.13 -8.41
C SER A 397 5.64 -17.86 -8.87
N SER A 398 6.03 -16.71 -8.32
CA SER A 398 5.47 -15.40 -8.65
C SER A 398 6.45 -14.28 -8.29
N ALA A 399 6.65 -13.35 -9.21
CA ALA A 399 7.26 -12.04 -8.96
C ALA A 399 6.64 -11.02 -9.91
N ILE A 400 6.78 -9.74 -9.60
CA ILE A 400 6.24 -8.67 -10.45
C ILE A 400 7.33 -7.70 -10.90
N MET A 401 7.20 -7.19 -12.13
CA MET A 401 8.04 -6.13 -12.68
C MET A 401 7.17 -4.92 -13.04
N LYS A 402 7.63 -3.72 -12.65
CA LYS A 402 7.00 -2.46 -13.07
C LYS A 402 7.54 -2.03 -14.44
N THR A 403 6.75 -2.25 -15.48
CA THR A 403 7.15 -1.96 -16.87
C THR A 403 7.23 -0.45 -17.14
N SER A 404 6.44 0.35 -16.42
CA SER A 404 6.37 1.80 -16.63
C SER A 404 7.67 2.55 -16.32
N VAL A 405 8.61 1.95 -15.60
CA VAL A 405 9.92 2.56 -15.27
C VAL A 405 11.10 1.95 -16.03
N ILE A 406 10.84 1.10 -17.03
CA ILE A 406 11.89 0.64 -17.96
C ILE A 406 12.40 1.84 -18.75
N SER A 407 13.67 2.20 -18.57
CA SER A 407 14.34 3.26 -19.31
C SER A 407 14.71 2.82 -20.73
N GLU A 408 14.94 3.79 -21.63
CA GLU A 408 15.43 3.51 -22.99
C GLU A 408 16.78 2.78 -22.97
N GLU A 409 17.68 3.16 -22.05
CA GLU A 409 18.96 2.49 -21.84
C GLU A 409 18.77 1.02 -21.45
N PHE A 410 17.92 0.74 -20.46
CA PHE A 410 17.64 -0.62 -20.01
C PHE A 410 17.02 -1.46 -21.13
N ARG A 411 16.06 -0.89 -21.86
CA ARG A 411 15.41 -1.55 -23.00
C ARG A 411 16.41 -1.84 -24.12
N GLY A 412 17.23 -0.86 -24.50
CA GLY A 412 18.25 -1.01 -25.53
C GLY A 412 19.28 -2.08 -25.19
N ARG A 413 19.72 -2.12 -23.91
CA ARG A 413 20.75 -3.07 -23.46
C ARG A 413 20.22 -4.49 -23.26
N TYR A 414 19.05 -4.65 -22.65
CA TYR A 414 18.60 -5.97 -22.16
C TYR A 414 17.37 -6.53 -22.87
N LEU A 415 16.59 -5.73 -23.60
CA LEU A 415 15.29 -6.17 -24.14
C LEU A 415 15.16 -6.02 -25.67
N SER A 416 16.20 -5.53 -26.35
CA SER A 416 16.15 -5.18 -27.78
C SER A 416 16.94 -6.12 -28.70
N ASN A 417 17.36 -7.29 -28.22
CA ASN A 417 18.03 -8.28 -29.07
C ASN A 417 17.05 -8.78 -30.15
N PRO A 418 17.32 -8.59 -31.46
CA PRO A 418 16.38 -8.98 -32.51
C PRO A 418 16.16 -10.50 -32.60
N ASN A 419 17.11 -11.30 -32.10
CA ASN A 419 17.00 -12.76 -32.09
C ASN A 419 16.30 -13.28 -30.82
N ASP A 420 16.13 -12.45 -29.79
CA ASP A 420 15.56 -12.82 -28.50
C ASP A 420 14.97 -11.57 -27.80
N PRO A 421 13.90 -10.96 -28.38
CA PRO A 421 13.35 -9.72 -27.86
C PRO A 421 12.70 -9.93 -26.49
N GLU A 422 12.71 -8.89 -25.66
CA GLU A 422 12.17 -8.91 -24.29
C GLU A 422 12.82 -9.95 -23.35
N ALA A 423 14.02 -10.45 -23.69
CA ALA A 423 14.75 -11.41 -22.87
C ALA A 423 16.24 -11.09 -22.77
N PHE A 424 16.83 -11.42 -21.63
CA PHE A 424 18.27 -11.35 -21.40
C PHE A 424 18.77 -12.53 -20.56
N GLU A 425 20.06 -12.78 -20.69
CA GLU A 425 20.79 -13.71 -19.85
C GLU A 425 21.97 -13.00 -19.20
N GLY A 426 22.27 -13.39 -17.96
CA GLY A 426 23.34 -12.76 -17.21
C GLY A 426 23.86 -13.65 -16.10
N ARG A 427 25.01 -13.27 -15.56
CA ARG A 427 25.60 -13.94 -14.39
C ARG A 427 24.99 -13.37 -13.12
N ALA A 428 24.55 -14.23 -12.22
CA ALA A 428 24.01 -13.83 -10.93
C ALA A 428 25.12 -13.35 -9.99
N VAL A 429 24.85 -12.25 -9.28
CA VAL A 429 25.55 -11.87 -8.05
C VAL A 429 24.51 -11.73 -6.96
N VAL A 430 24.67 -12.53 -5.90
CA VAL A 430 23.69 -12.67 -4.83
C VAL A 430 24.17 -11.94 -3.58
N PHE A 431 23.25 -11.19 -2.97
CA PHE A 431 23.44 -10.54 -1.68
C PHE A 431 22.40 -11.03 -0.67
N ASP A 432 22.87 -11.37 0.52
CA ASP A 432 22.06 -11.83 1.64
C ASP A 432 21.76 -10.65 2.57
N GLY A 433 20.74 -9.87 2.21
CA GLY A 433 20.35 -8.63 2.90
C GLY A 433 21.13 -7.37 2.50
N PRO A 434 20.63 -6.18 2.90
CA PRO A 434 21.22 -4.90 2.53
C PRO A 434 22.60 -4.66 3.16
N GLU A 435 22.88 -5.24 4.33
CA GLU A 435 24.19 -5.13 4.98
C GLU A 435 25.29 -5.77 4.13
N ASP A 436 25.04 -6.98 3.62
CA ASP A 436 25.95 -7.70 2.74
C ASP A 436 26.12 -6.99 1.39
N TYR A 437 25.01 -6.52 0.82
CA TYR A 437 25.01 -5.68 -0.38
C TYR A 437 25.88 -4.44 -0.23
N HIS A 438 25.69 -3.65 0.83
CA HIS A 438 26.46 -2.43 1.06
C HIS A 438 27.95 -2.72 1.32
N HIS A 439 28.27 -3.88 1.90
CA HIS A 439 29.66 -4.27 2.13
C HIS A 439 30.38 -4.67 0.83
N ARG A 440 29.70 -5.38 -0.08
CA ARG A 440 30.35 -6.03 -1.22
C ARG A 440 30.09 -5.40 -2.59
N ILE A 441 29.09 -4.53 -2.79
CA ILE A 441 28.71 -4.05 -4.13
C ILE A 441 29.87 -3.41 -4.92
N ASP A 442 30.79 -2.71 -4.26
CA ASP A 442 31.94 -2.08 -4.90
C ASP A 442 33.22 -2.94 -4.88
N ASP A 443 33.16 -4.18 -4.38
CA ASP A 443 34.30 -5.08 -4.39
C ASP A 443 34.58 -5.57 -5.83
N PRO A 444 35.73 -5.21 -6.43
CA PRO A 444 36.08 -5.65 -7.78
C PRO A 444 36.25 -7.18 -7.89
N SER A 445 36.46 -7.89 -6.78
CA SER A 445 36.58 -9.36 -6.76
C SER A 445 35.29 -10.06 -7.20
N LEU A 446 34.14 -9.40 -7.09
CA LEU A 446 32.85 -9.93 -7.56
C LEU A 446 32.74 -9.97 -9.09
N GLY A 447 33.62 -9.25 -9.80
CA GLY A 447 33.63 -9.20 -11.27
C GLY A 447 32.30 -8.75 -11.88
N ILE A 448 31.58 -7.82 -11.24
CA ILE A 448 30.30 -7.30 -11.75
C ILE A 448 30.57 -6.50 -13.03
N ASP A 449 29.83 -6.81 -14.09
CA ASP A 449 29.88 -6.13 -15.38
C ASP A 449 28.48 -5.68 -15.83
N ALA A 450 28.38 -5.08 -17.02
CA ALA A 450 27.12 -4.57 -17.56
C ALA A 450 26.07 -5.65 -17.85
N ASN A 451 26.42 -6.94 -17.84
CA ASN A 451 25.51 -8.06 -18.08
C ASN A 451 25.21 -8.88 -16.80
N THR A 452 25.69 -8.40 -15.66
CA THR A 452 25.46 -9.05 -14.36
C THR A 452 24.04 -8.75 -13.87
N VAL A 453 23.37 -9.75 -13.32
CA VAL A 453 22.06 -9.64 -12.68
C VAL A 453 22.25 -9.66 -11.16
N LEU A 454 21.79 -8.62 -10.48
CA LEU A 454 21.90 -8.48 -9.04
C LEU A 454 20.69 -9.12 -8.35
N PHE A 455 20.94 -9.94 -7.33
CA PHE A 455 19.91 -10.60 -6.55
C PHE A 455 19.98 -10.20 -5.09
N MET A 456 18.85 -9.76 -4.54
CA MET A 456 18.65 -9.48 -3.11
C MET A 456 17.74 -10.57 -2.53
N ARG A 457 18.25 -11.38 -1.61
CA ARG A 457 17.46 -12.43 -0.96
C ARG A 457 17.53 -12.34 0.56
N GLY A 458 16.57 -12.99 1.24
CA GLY A 458 16.41 -12.84 2.70
C GLY A 458 15.75 -11.51 3.08
N ALA A 459 15.11 -10.85 2.11
CA ALA A 459 14.50 -9.54 2.28
C ALA A 459 12.95 -9.60 2.29
N GLY A 460 12.35 -10.80 2.34
CA GLY A 460 10.91 -11.03 2.33
C GLY A 460 10.21 -10.98 3.70
N PRO A 461 8.91 -11.35 3.76
CA PRO A 461 8.10 -11.31 4.97
C PRO A 461 8.69 -12.06 6.18
N ILE A 462 9.36 -13.19 5.94
CA ILE A 462 9.99 -14.01 6.97
C ILE A 462 11.46 -13.64 7.14
N GLY A 463 12.20 -13.55 6.03
CA GLY A 463 13.65 -13.38 6.04
C GLY A 463 14.08 -12.11 6.76
N TYR A 464 13.51 -10.96 6.37
CA TYR A 464 14.06 -9.66 6.80
C TYR A 464 13.93 -9.38 8.30
N PRO A 465 12.74 -9.46 8.95
CA PRO A 465 11.37 -9.77 8.54
C PRO A 465 10.48 -8.56 8.17
N GLY A 466 9.26 -8.83 7.70
CA GLY A 466 8.25 -7.84 7.32
C GLY A 466 8.39 -7.30 5.89
N ALA A 467 9.28 -7.92 5.11
CA ALA A 467 9.74 -7.52 3.78
C ALA A 467 10.34 -6.10 3.72
N ALA A 468 11.51 -5.93 3.13
CA ALA A 468 12.20 -4.62 3.11
C ALA A 468 12.21 -3.96 1.73
N GLU A 469 12.27 -2.64 1.69
CA GLU A 469 12.38 -1.87 0.45
C GLU A 469 13.85 -1.71 0.01
N VAL A 470 14.46 -2.82 -0.43
CA VAL A 470 15.93 -2.94 -0.63
C VAL A 470 16.34 -3.50 -1.99
N VAL A 471 15.40 -3.94 -2.84
CA VAL A 471 15.74 -4.60 -4.11
C VAL A 471 16.25 -3.62 -5.17
N ASN A 472 15.97 -2.32 -5.04
CA ASN A 472 16.44 -1.25 -5.91
C ASN A 472 17.94 -0.93 -5.69
N MET A 473 18.78 -1.93 -5.91
CA MET A 473 20.23 -1.85 -5.83
C MET A 473 20.80 -0.94 -6.93
N ARG A 474 21.95 -0.32 -6.67
CA ARG A 474 22.70 0.45 -7.67
C ARG A 474 23.74 -0.44 -8.35
N ALA A 475 24.18 0.00 -9.53
CA ALA A 475 25.42 -0.50 -10.10
C ALA A 475 26.63 -0.11 -9.21
N PRO A 476 27.73 -0.89 -9.23
CA PRO A 476 28.99 -0.52 -8.61
C PRO A 476 29.52 0.84 -9.10
N ASP A 477 30.27 1.54 -8.26
CA ASP A 477 30.76 2.90 -8.55
C ASP A 477 31.60 2.96 -9.84
N TYR A 478 32.36 1.90 -10.12
CA TYR A 478 33.16 1.81 -11.35
C TYR A 478 32.33 1.67 -12.62
N LEU A 479 31.15 1.05 -12.57
CA LEU A 479 30.23 0.97 -13.71
C LEU A 479 29.43 2.26 -13.90
N LEU A 480 29.03 2.90 -12.80
CA LEU A 480 28.39 4.22 -12.85
C LEU A 480 29.31 5.25 -13.54
N LYS A 481 30.61 5.23 -13.24
CA LYS A 481 31.62 6.07 -13.91
C LYS A 481 31.78 5.78 -15.40
N GLN A 482 31.40 4.58 -15.86
CA GLN A 482 31.40 4.18 -17.27
C GLN A 482 30.07 4.48 -17.98
N GLY A 483 29.10 5.08 -17.28
CA GLY A 483 27.79 5.42 -17.84
C GLY A 483 26.78 4.29 -17.84
N VAL A 484 27.03 3.18 -17.14
CA VAL A 484 26.02 2.14 -16.90
C VAL A 484 25.16 2.57 -15.72
N SER A 485 23.98 3.13 -15.99
CA SER A 485 23.15 3.74 -14.94
C SER A 485 22.34 2.73 -14.13
N SER A 486 22.04 1.56 -14.71
CA SER A 486 21.21 0.53 -14.09
C SER A 486 21.63 -0.89 -14.51
N LEU A 487 21.61 -1.81 -13.55
CA LEU A 487 21.68 -3.26 -13.78
C LEU A 487 20.32 -3.91 -13.47
N PRO A 488 20.01 -5.09 -14.05
CA PRO A 488 18.83 -5.85 -13.67
C PRO A 488 18.91 -6.27 -12.20
N CYS A 489 17.85 -5.96 -11.44
CA CYS A 489 17.75 -6.24 -10.01
C CYS A 489 16.54 -7.13 -9.73
N ILE A 490 16.74 -8.21 -8.98
CA ILE A 490 15.71 -9.20 -8.66
C ILE A 490 15.75 -9.50 -7.16
N GLY A 491 14.61 -9.67 -6.50
CA GLY A 491 14.64 -10.10 -5.10
C GLY A 491 13.30 -10.49 -4.47
N ASP A 492 13.41 -11.17 -3.33
CA ASP A 492 12.28 -11.54 -2.47
C ASP A 492 11.84 -10.42 -1.52
N GLY A 493 12.45 -9.24 -1.64
CA GLY A 493 12.01 -8.02 -0.98
C GLY A 493 11.10 -7.16 -1.86
N ARG A 494 10.96 -5.90 -1.44
CA ARG A 494 10.22 -4.84 -2.11
C ARG A 494 11.18 -3.74 -2.54
N GLN A 495 10.63 -2.66 -3.08
CA GLN A 495 11.31 -1.38 -3.21
C GLN A 495 10.31 -0.25 -2.94
N SER A 496 10.83 0.95 -2.68
CA SER A 496 9.96 2.11 -2.53
C SER A 496 9.19 2.40 -3.82
N GLY A 497 7.92 2.79 -3.69
CA GLY A 497 7.12 3.24 -4.84
C GLY A 497 7.73 4.44 -5.57
N THR A 498 8.61 5.20 -4.90
CA THR A 498 9.34 6.34 -5.47
C THR A 498 10.58 5.94 -6.27
N SER A 499 10.84 4.63 -6.42
CA SER A 499 11.99 4.11 -7.17
C SER A 499 11.70 4.09 -8.67
N GLY A 500 12.63 4.64 -9.46
CA GLY A 500 12.64 4.53 -10.91
C GLY A 500 13.33 3.26 -11.46
N SER A 501 13.71 2.31 -10.58
CA SER A 501 14.39 1.08 -11.00
C SER A 501 13.39 0.04 -11.53
N PRO A 502 13.61 -0.52 -12.75
CA PRO A 502 12.79 -1.59 -13.32
C PRO A 502 13.13 -2.97 -12.73
N SER A 503 13.05 -3.09 -11.40
CA SER A 503 13.37 -4.31 -10.68
C SER A 503 12.25 -5.36 -10.78
N ILE A 504 12.60 -6.64 -10.62
CA ILE A 504 11.67 -7.75 -10.38
C ILE A 504 11.58 -7.97 -8.87
N LEU A 505 10.37 -7.84 -8.34
CA LEU A 505 10.10 -7.68 -6.91
C LEU A 505 9.10 -8.71 -6.44
N ASN A 506 8.94 -8.77 -5.12
CA ASN A 506 7.92 -9.58 -4.47
C ASN A 506 8.06 -11.08 -4.76
N ALA A 507 9.28 -11.53 -5.07
CA ALA A 507 9.54 -12.92 -5.42
C ALA A 507 9.05 -13.85 -4.29
N SER A 508 8.10 -14.70 -4.64
CA SER A 508 7.39 -15.62 -3.77
C SER A 508 7.49 -17.04 -4.35
N PRO A 509 7.74 -18.08 -3.53
CA PRO A 509 8.14 -17.99 -2.13
C PRO A 509 9.50 -17.30 -1.98
N GLU A 510 9.68 -16.57 -0.88
CA GLU A 510 10.96 -15.95 -0.52
C GLU A 510 12.04 -16.99 -0.18
N ALA A 511 13.31 -16.60 -0.10
CA ALA A 511 14.39 -17.52 0.25
C ALA A 511 14.20 -18.15 1.63
N ALA A 512 13.74 -17.38 2.63
CA ALA A 512 13.45 -17.87 3.97
C ALA A 512 12.28 -18.87 4.05
N ALA A 513 11.42 -18.92 3.01
CA ALA A 513 10.36 -19.91 2.86
C ALA A 513 10.77 -21.11 1.97
N GLY A 514 12.06 -21.22 1.61
CA GLY A 514 12.57 -22.28 0.74
C GLY A 514 12.33 -22.06 -0.75
N GLY A 515 12.05 -20.82 -1.18
CA GLY A 515 11.90 -20.47 -2.59
C GLY A 515 13.18 -20.65 -3.41
N GLY A 516 13.08 -20.56 -4.73
CA GLY A 516 14.21 -20.77 -5.65
C GLY A 516 15.41 -19.84 -5.42
N LEU A 517 15.17 -18.63 -4.91
CA LEU A 517 16.24 -17.71 -4.52
C LEU A 517 17.14 -18.25 -3.39
N ALA A 518 16.66 -19.19 -2.56
CA ALA A 518 17.45 -19.79 -1.49
C ALA A 518 18.63 -20.63 -2.00
N ILE A 519 18.52 -21.20 -3.21
CA ILE A 519 19.55 -22.08 -3.80
C ILE A 519 20.39 -21.40 -4.89
N LEU A 520 20.06 -20.16 -5.24
CA LEU A 520 20.82 -19.38 -6.21
C LEU A 520 22.23 -19.09 -5.67
N GLN A 521 23.25 -19.21 -6.52
CA GLN A 521 24.64 -18.95 -6.17
C GLN A 521 25.22 -17.87 -7.06
N THR A 522 26.12 -17.05 -6.50
CA THR A 522 26.90 -16.10 -7.30
C THR A 522 27.70 -16.86 -8.35
N GLY A 523 27.59 -16.45 -9.61
CA GLY A 523 28.22 -17.15 -10.75
C GLY A 523 27.24 -17.97 -11.60
N ASP A 524 26.06 -18.31 -11.08
CA ASP A 524 25.05 -19.00 -11.88
C ASP A 524 24.63 -18.14 -13.09
N ARG A 525 24.35 -18.79 -14.22
CA ARG A 525 23.68 -18.13 -15.34
C ARG A 525 22.19 -18.12 -15.09
N VAL A 526 21.56 -16.97 -15.30
CA VAL A 526 20.11 -16.80 -15.20
C VAL A 526 19.56 -16.27 -16.52
N ARG A 527 18.34 -16.65 -16.84
CA ARG A 527 17.58 -16.15 -17.98
C ARG A 527 16.29 -15.50 -17.50
N ILE A 528 16.07 -14.27 -17.95
CA ILE A 528 14.85 -13.50 -17.69
C ILE A 528 14.20 -13.20 -19.03
N ASP A 529 12.98 -13.69 -19.21
CA ASP A 529 12.17 -13.53 -20.42
C ASP A 529 10.88 -12.81 -20.03
N VAL A 530 10.91 -11.48 -20.13
CA VAL A 530 9.78 -10.61 -19.78
C VAL A 530 8.61 -10.85 -20.75
N GLY A 531 8.93 -11.09 -22.03
CA GLY A 531 7.97 -11.38 -23.09
C GLY A 531 7.15 -12.65 -22.84
N ARG A 532 7.72 -13.67 -22.20
CA ARG A 532 7.03 -14.91 -21.80
C ARG A 532 6.67 -14.98 -20.32
N GLY A 533 7.08 -13.99 -19.52
CA GLY A 533 6.89 -14.00 -18.07
C GLY A 533 7.67 -15.13 -17.38
N LYS A 534 8.89 -15.42 -17.84
CA LYS A 534 9.75 -16.48 -17.28
C LYS A 534 11.02 -15.96 -16.63
N ALA A 535 11.45 -16.60 -15.55
CA ALA A 535 12.68 -16.31 -14.83
C ALA A 535 13.30 -17.60 -14.28
N ASP A 536 14.43 -18.01 -14.84
CA ASP A 536 15.04 -19.32 -14.56
C ASP A 536 16.56 -19.25 -14.32
N ILE A 537 17.05 -20.02 -13.35
CA ILE A 537 18.43 -20.44 -13.21
C ILE A 537 18.72 -21.48 -14.29
N LEU A 538 19.78 -21.27 -15.08
CA LEU A 538 20.18 -22.16 -16.17
C LEU A 538 21.05 -23.32 -15.66
N ILE A 539 20.47 -24.16 -14.82
CA ILE A 539 21.09 -25.39 -14.29
C ILE A 539 20.19 -26.60 -14.56
N SER A 540 20.75 -27.81 -14.48
CA SER A 540 19.99 -29.04 -14.71
C SER A 540 19.01 -29.32 -13.57
N GLY A 541 17.98 -30.12 -13.86
CA GLY A 541 17.05 -30.59 -12.82
C GLY A 541 17.74 -31.38 -11.70
N GLU A 542 18.82 -32.12 -12.02
CA GLU A 542 19.63 -32.84 -11.05
C GLU A 542 20.37 -31.89 -10.11
N GLU A 543 20.97 -30.82 -10.63
CA GLU A 543 21.66 -29.81 -9.81
C GLU A 543 20.67 -29.02 -8.94
N LEU A 544 19.48 -28.69 -9.47
CA LEU A 544 18.40 -28.09 -8.67
C LEU A 544 18.04 -28.97 -7.48
N ALA A 545 17.75 -30.26 -7.72
CA ALA A 545 17.38 -31.21 -6.67
C ALA A 545 18.49 -31.34 -5.61
N LYS A 546 19.74 -31.47 -6.05
CA LYS A 546 20.91 -31.55 -5.16
C LYS A 546 21.05 -30.32 -4.26
N ARG A 547 20.85 -29.11 -4.79
CA ARG A 547 20.92 -27.88 -3.99
C ARG A 547 19.78 -27.77 -2.99
N TYR A 548 18.57 -28.21 -3.35
CA TYR A 548 17.46 -28.28 -2.40
C TYR A 548 17.69 -29.31 -1.28
N GLU A 549 18.25 -30.48 -1.62
CA GLU A 549 18.65 -31.48 -0.61
C GLU A 549 19.71 -30.92 0.34
N ALA A 550 20.73 -30.24 -0.19
CA ALA A 550 21.76 -29.58 0.62
C ALA A 550 21.15 -28.50 1.54
N LEU A 551 20.29 -27.63 1.00
CA LEU A 551 19.58 -26.60 1.77
C LEU A 551 18.76 -27.22 2.91
N SER A 552 18.04 -28.31 2.64
CA SER A 552 17.26 -29.01 3.65
C SER A 552 18.15 -29.66 4.72
N ALA A 553 19.29 -30.26 4.33
CA ALA A 553 20.23 -30.88 5.25
C ALA A 553 20.91 -29.86 6.18
N GLU A 554 21.13 -28.64 5.70
CA GLU A 554 21.66 -27.52 6.48
C GLU A 554 20.60 -26.85 7.38
N GLY A 555 19.34 -27.29 7.32
CA GLY A 555 18.24 -26.75 8.13
C GLY A 555 17.64 -25.48 7.56
N GLY A 556 17.57 -25.36 6.23
CA GLY A 556 16.93 -24.26 5.52
C GLY A 556 17.80 -23.00 5.39
N TYR A 557 17.24 -22.00 4.71
CA TYR A 557 17.88 -20.70 4.51
C TYR A 557 18.10 -19.99 5.86
N LYS A 558 19.31 -19.48 6.09
CA LYS A 558 19.66 -18.79 7.33
C LYS A 558 19.28 -17.32 7.24
N PHE A 559 18.56 -16.84 8.24
CA PHE A 559 18.17 -15.43 8.38
C PHE A 559 18.31 -14.99 9.85
N PRO A 560 18.34 -13.67 10.14
CA PRO A 560 18.56 -13.18 11.51
C PRO A 560 17.49 -13.65 12.51
N ASP A 561 17.91 -13.96 13.73
CA ASP A 561 17.02 -14.34 14.84
C ASP A 561 15.94 -13.28 15.13
N HIS A 562 14.89 -13.69 15.84
CA HIS A 562 13.86 -12.76 16.31
C HIS A 562 14.45 -11.77 17.32
N GLN A 563 14.24 -10.47 17.09
CA GLN A 563 14.66 -9.40 18.01
C GLN A 563 13.52 -8.95 18.93
N THR A 564 12.27 -9.27 18.59
CA THR A 564 11.08 -8.86 19.37
C THR A 564 9.99 -9.94 19.34
N PRO A 565 9.07 -9.98 20.32
CA PRO A 565 7.94 -10.92 20.30
C PRO A 565 7.06 -10.79 19.06
N TRP A 566 6.85 -9.56 18.56
CA TRP A 566 6.04 -9.37 17.35
C TRP A 566 6.70 -9.98 16.11
N GLN A 567 8.02 -9.91 15.99
CA GLN A 567 8.73 -10.56 14.88
C GLN A 567 8.58 -12.09 14.93
N GLU A 568 8.59 -12.69 16.12
CA GLU A 568 8.34 -14.13 16.29
C GLU A 568 6.91 -14.50 15.89
N ILE A 569 5.92 -13.80 16.43
CA ILE A 569 4.50 -14.01 16.10
C ILE A 569 4.27 -13.86 14.60
N GLN A 570 4.73 -12.75 14.01
CA GLN A 570 4.50 -12.46 12.59
C GLN A 570 5.18 -13.49 11.68
N ARG A 571 6.45 -13.85 11.91
CA ARG A 571 7.15 -14.86 11.10
C ARG A 571 6.44 -16.21 11.13
N GLY A 572 5.87 -16.61 12.27
CA GLY A 572 5.20 -17.89 12.42
C GLY A 572 3.90 -18.05 11.63
N ILE A 573 3.26 -16.95 11.21
CA ILE A 573 1.90 -16.99 10.62
C ILE A 573 1.70 -16.09 9.39
N VAL A 574 2.72 -15.34 8.95
CA VAL A 574 2.59 -14.47 7.78
C VAL A 574 2.54 -15.28 6.49
N SER A 575 1.75 -14.81 5.54
CA SER A 575 1.72 -15.30 4.17
C SER A 575 2.84 -14.70 3.32
N GLN A 576 3.03 -15.22 2.11
CA GLN A 576 3.95 -14.64 1.14
C GLN A 576 3.36 -13.39 0.47
N MET A 577 4.19 -12.60 -0.22
CA MET A 577 3.74 -11.34 -0.83
C MET A 577 2.76 -11.55 -1.98
N GLU A 578 2.82 -12.67 -2.70
CA GLU A 578 1.83 -13.01 -3.74
C GLU A 578 0.40 -13.13 -3.19
N THR A 579 0.25 -13.53 -1.92
CA THR A 579 -1.04 -13.63 -1.22
C THR A 579 -1.29 -12.47 -0.26
N GLY A 580 -0.52 -11.38 -0.39
CA GLY A 580 -0.72 -10.12 0.31
C GLY A 580 0.02 -9.96 1.65
N ALA A 581 0.90 -10.88 2.01
CA ALA A 581 1.67 -10.88 3.26
C ALA A 581 0.80 -10.67 4.52
N VAL A 582 -0.40 -11.26 4.54
CA VAL A 582 -1.37 -11.19 5.65
C VAL A 582 -1.03 -12.21 6.73
N LEU A 583 -1.65 -12.10 7.91
CA LEU A 583 -1.58 -13.18 8.90
C LEU A 583 -2.57 -14.27 8.46
N GLU A 584 -2.09 -15.44 8.04
CA GLU A 584 -2.94 -16.50 7.46
C GLU A 584 -4.15 -16.87 8.35
N PRO A 585 -4.01 -17.04 9.68
CA PRO A 585 -5.14 -17.36 10.55
C PRO A 585 -6.21 -16.26 10.61
N ALA A 586 -5.89 -15.01 10.24
CA ALA A 586 -6.80 -13.87 10.35
C ALA A 586 -7.83 -13.81 9.20
N VAL A 587 -7.50 -14.38 8.03
CA VAL A 587 -8.32 -14.26 6.80
C VAL A 587 -9.69 -14.94 6.93
N LYS A 588 -9.81 -15.95 7.81
CA LYS A 588 -11.10 -16.64 8.07
C LYS A 588 -12.12 -15.80 8.83
N TYR A 589 -11.71 -14.69 9.45
CA TYR A 589 -12.59 -13.80 10.20
C TYR A 589 -13.11 -12.72 9.26
N GLN A 590 -14.33 -12.90 8.78
CA GLN A 590 -14.96 -11.97 7.85
C GLN A 590 -16.30 -11.53 8.41
N ARG A 591 -16.59 -10.23 8.27
CA ARG A 591 -17.88 -9.63 8.62
C ARG A 591 -18.28 -9.98 10.05
N ILE A 592 -17.35 -9.84 11.00
CA ILE A 592 -17.54 -10.38 12.34
C ILE A 592 -18.66 -9.67 13.13
N ALA A 593 -18.96 -8.40 12.82
CA ALA A 593 -20.12 -7.73 13.39
C ALA A 593 -21.45 -8.42 13.02
N GLN A 594 -21.51 -9.08 11.85
CA GLN A 594 -22.68 -9.83 11.40
C GLN A 594 -22.60 -11.32 11.76
N THR A 595 -21.43 -11.94 11.62
CA THR A 595 -21.27 -13.40 11.76
C THR A 595 -21.00 -13.86 13.18
N LYS A 596 -20.51 -12.97 14.06
CA LYS A 596 -20.24 -13.23 15.48
C LYS A 596 -21.15 -12.45 16.42
N GLY A 597 -21.85 -11.44 15.91
CA GLY A 597 -22.75 -10.60 16.69
C GLY A 597 -21.98 -9.63 17.58
N LEU A 598 -22.41 -9.52 18.84
CA LEU A 598 -21.79 -8.65 19.83
C LEU A 598 -20.78 -9.42 20.69
N PRO A 599 -19.70 -8.77 21.18
CA PRO A 599 -18.89 -9.33 22.24
C PRO A 599 -19.72 -9.57 23.51
N ARG A 600 -19.24 -10.45 24.39
CA ARG A 600 -19.87 -10.70 25.68
C ARG A 600 -19.78 -9.47 26.57
N ASP A 601 -20.76 -9.30 27.46
CA ASP A 601 -20.62 -8.38 28.58
C ASP A 601 -19.38 -8.74 29.41
N ASN A 602 -18.69 -7.70 29.89
CA ASN A 602 -17.39 -7.86 30.54
C ASN A 602 -17.46 -7.98 32.07
N HIS A 603 -18.65 -7.91 32.68
CA HIS A 603 -18.91 -8.15 34.10
C HIS A 603 -20.18 -8.97 34.30
#